data_AF-A0A954V9K2-F1
#
_entry.id   AF-A0A954V9K2-F1
#
_cell.length_a   1.000
_cell.length_b   1.000
_cell.length_c   1.000
_cell.angle_alpha   90.00
_cell.angle_beta   90.00
_cell.angle_gamma   90.00
#
_symmetry.space_group_name_H-M   'P 1'
#
loop_
_entity.id
_entity.type
_entity.pdbx_description
1 polymer ?
#
loop_
_entity_poly.entity_id
_entity_poly.type
_entity_poly.pdbx_seq_one_letter_code
_entity_poly.pdbx_strand_id
1 'polypeptide(L)'
;MNLNALTFIDQQQDGAGREVLMQLPGMTETIADAIMDWLDDDDEPREFGAEIEYYSALPTPYEPTNGPFESVEQLMLVKGVTPQLLFGSDFNRNMMLDTNEQNAPMATGVDNTQGNMDRGWSAYLTLYSMEKNVDPEGNPRVYLNQTDAQTLHDALTEVLDSDKATFIVAFRQNGRYTNNNPSQPLAGQMPDMSVALQADITSLYALIDEKVQFTDSSQQTIVVDSPWQSANLGSLMLDLPKLMQYCTTTDQEIIPGRVNINQASRVVLEGIPGMQAEWVEAILASRDPDPDQASPTRLHETWLLSEGIVTEISDMEALAPFITAGGDVYRGQIVGYFEDGNTAARAEVFFDATQLLPRVLFWRDISHLGRGFPAASLGVRGG
;
A
#
# COMPACT_ATOMS: atom_id res chain seq x y z
N MET A 1 1.96 5.59 5.64
CA MET A 1 0.95 6.16 4.73
C MET A 1 1.63 7.11 3.76
N ASN A 2 1.32 7.02 2.47
CA ASN A 2 1.90 7.89 1.46
C ASN A 2 1.02 9.15 1.27
N LEU A 3 1.54 10.33 1.61
CA LEU A 3 0.80 11.59 1.48
C LEU A 3 0.37 11.86 0.03
N ASN A 4 1.26 11.59 -0.92
CA ASN A 4 1.02 11.84 -2.33
C ASN A 4 0.05 10.83 -2.96
N ALA A 5 -0.40 9.82 -2.21
CA ALA A 5 -1.43 8.89 -2.64
C ALA A 5 -2.83 9.27 -2.12
N LEU A 6 -2.96 10.30 -1.26
CA LEU A 6 -4.24 10.65 -0.63
C LEU A 6 -5.30 11.09 -1.64
N THR A 7 -4.92 11.89 -2.65
CA THR A 7 -5.86 12.31 -3.72
C THR A 7 -6.34 11.12 -4.56
N PHE A 8 -5.48 10.13 -4.80
CA PHE A 8 -5.90 8.88 -5.44
C PHE A 8 -6.86 8.09 -4.56
N ILE A 9 -6.62 8.01 -3.25
CA ILE A 9 -7.52 7.34 -2.29
C ILE A 9 -8.90 8.03 -2.29
N ASP A 10 -8.92 9.36 -2.30
CA ASP A 10 -10.14 10.18 -2.34
C ASP A 10 -10.93 9.98 -3.65
N GLN A 11 -10.23 9.73 -4.77
CA GLN A 11 -10.87 9.38 -6.04
C GLN A 11 -11.49 7.97 -6.05
N GLN A 12 -10.96 7.04 -5.26
CA GLN A 12 -11.55 5.70 -5.12
C GLN A 12 -12.83 5.74 -4.27
N GLN A 13 -12.83 6.56 -3.22
CA GLN A 13 -13.94 6.76 -2.32
C GLN A 13 -13.94 8.21 -1.83
N ASP A 14 -15.00 8.94 -2.16
CA ASP A 14 -15.17 10.36 -1.79
C ASP A 14 -15.00 10.56 -0.28
N GLY A 15 -14.12 11.48 0.10
CA GLY A 15 -13.78 11.79 1.49
C GLY A 15 -12.81 10.82 2.17
N ALA A 16 -12.41 9.71 1.53
CA ALA A 16 -11.52 8.73 2.13
C ALA A 16 -10.14 9.31 2.44
N GLY A 17 -9.63 10.27 1.66
CA GLY A 17 -8.35 10.93 1.93
C GLY A 17 -8.35 11.63 3.29
N ARG A 18 -9.45 12.32 3.62
CA ARG A 18 -9.66 12.94 4.95
C ARG A 18 -9.77 11.88 6.04
N GLU A 19 -10.60 10.84 5.85
CA GLU A 19 -10.80 9.78 6.85
C GLU A 19 -9.49 9.09 7.24
N VAL A 20 -8.65 8.86 6.25
CA VAL A 20 -7.30 8.30 6.38
C VAL A 20 -6.42 9.22 7.25
N LEU A 21 -6.39 10.53 6.96
CA LEU A 21 -5.65 11.52 7.76
C LEU A 21 -6.16 11.63 9.19
N MET A 22 -7.47 11.50 9.40
CA MET A 22 -8.11 11.62 10.71
C MET A 22 -7.67 10.53 11.70
N GLN A 23 -7.04 9.45 11.24
CA GLN A 23 -6.44 8.45 12.14
C GLN A 23 -5.11 8.91 12.74
N LEU A 24 -4.47 9.95 12.17
CA LEU A 24 -3.27 10.49 12.76
C LEU A 24 -3.58 11.15 14.11
N PRO A 25 -2.79 10.85 15.16
CA PRO A 25 -3.06 11.37 16.48
C PRO A 25 -2.99 12.90 16.51
N GLY A 26 -4.00 13.54 17.09
CA GLY A 26 -4.13 15.00 17.12
C GLY A 26 -4.53 15.65 15.80
N MET A 27 -4.88 14.86 14.77
CA MET A 27 -5.46 15.40 13.54
C MET A 27 -6.84 16.01 13.82
N THR A 28 -7.15 17.09 13.11
CA THR A 28 -8.47 17.74 13.13
C THR A 28 -8.97 17.86 11.70
N GLU A 29 -10.29 17.96 11.51
CA GLU A 29 -10.91 18.12 10.19
C GLU A 29 -10.35 19.33 9.44
N THR A 30 -10.10 20.44 10.15
CA THR A 30 -9.46 21.63 9.57
C THR A 30 -8.06 21.36 9.02
N ILE A 31 -7.26 20.56 9.72
CA ILE A 31 -5.90 20.25 9.25
C ILE A 31 -5.97 19.20 8.13
N ALA A 32 -6.84 18.19 8.27
CA ALA A 32 -7.00 17.14 7.27
C ALA A 32 -7.46 17.73 5.93
N ASP A 33 -8.52 18.55 5.94
CA ASP A 33 -9.01 19.23 4.74
C ASP A 33 -7.95 20.17 4.16
N ALA A 34 -7.20 20.92 4.99
CA ALA A 34 -6.13 21.78 4.50
C ALA A 34 -4.93 21.02 3.90
N ILE A 35 -4.67 19.78 4.33
CA ILE A 35 -3.68 18.89 3.70
C ILE A 35 -4.20 18.39 2.36
N MET A 36 -5.49 18.09 2.26
CA MET A 36 -6.10 17.65 1.00
C MET A 36 -6.15 18.79 -0.04
N ASP A 37 -6.54 20.00 0.37
CA ASP A 37 -6.52 21.24 -0.45
C ASP A 37 -5.08 21.62 -0.87
N TRP A 38 -4.07 21.26 -0.08
CA TRP A 38 -2.68 21.47 -0.50
C TRP A 38 -2.30 20.56 -1.69
N LEU A 39 -2.93 19.39 -1.81
CA LEU A 39 -2.52 18.31 -2.70
C LEU A 39 -3.29 18.26 -4.02
N ASP A 40 -4.55 18.68 -4.05
CA ASP A 40 -5.36 18.66 -5.27
C ASP A 40 -5.04 19.83 -6.19
N ASP A 41 -5.61 19.81 -7.40
CA ASP A 41 -5.22 20.65 -8.52
C ASP A 41 -6.11 21.88 -8.72
N ASP A 42 -7.19 22.00 -7.93
CA ASP A 42 -8.14 23.11 -8.00
C ASP A 42 -7.85 24.18 -6.93
N ASP A 43 -8.72 25.18 -6.84
CA ASP A 43 -8.64 26.29 -5.88
C ASP A 43 -9.95 26.37 -5.05
N GLU A 44 -10.76 25.31 -5.03
CA GLU A 44 -12.06 25.23 -4.36
C GLU A 44 -11.87 24.62 -2.95
N PRO A 45 -11.94 25.42 -1.88
CA PRO A 45 -11.64 24.92 -0.55
C PRO A 45 -12.67 23.89 -0.08
N ARG A 46 -12.18 22.78 0.49
CA ARG A 46 -13.03 21.84 1.25
C ARG A 46 -13.69 22.53 2.46
N GLU A 47 -14.65 21.86 3.08
CA GLU A 47 -15.50 22.40 4.17
C GLU A 47 -14.70 23.17 5.24
N PHE A 48 -13.57 22.63 5.69
CA PHE A 48 -12.69 23.28 6.67
C PHE A 48 -11.29 23.61 6.15
N GLY A 49 -11.10 23.45 4.84
CA GLY A 49 -9.81 23.53 4.17
C GLY A 49 -9.22 24.92 4.06
N ALA A 50 -8.24 25.06 3.18
CA ALA A 50 -7.55 26.30 2.90
C ALA A 50 -6.84 26.24 1.55
N GLU A 51 -7.22 27.19 0.70
CA GLU A 51 -6.67 27.40 -0.63
C GLU A 51 -5.89 28.72 -0.74
N ILE A 52 -5.58 29.12 -1.97
CA ILE A 52 -4.88 30.36 -2.31
C ILE A 52 -5.43 31.61 -1.59
N GLU A 53 -6.75 31.72 -1.38
CA GLU A 53 -7.35 32.86 -0.67
C GLU A 53 -6.85 32.97 0.78
N TYR A 54 -6.73 31.83 1.48
CA TYR A 54 -6.23 31.79 2.85
C TYR A 54 -4.73 32.12 2.88
N TYR A 55 -3.91 31.46 2.06
CA TYR A 55 -2.46 31.60 2.11
C TYR A 55 -1.99 32.99 1.65
N SER A 56 -2.70 33.61 0.70
CA SER A 56 -2.43 34.98 0.24
C SER A 56 -2.74 36.05 1.29
N ALA A 57 -3.61 35.74 2.26
CA ALA A 57 -4.00 36.66 3.33
C ALA A 57 -3.07 36.61 4.56
N LEU A 58 -2.09 35.69 4.59
CA LEU A 58 -1.14 35.57 5.69
C LEU A 58 -0.20 36.78 5.77
N PRO A 59 0.40 37.07 6.95
CA PRO A 59 1.36 38.18 7.10
C PRO A 59 2.55 38.09 6.14
N THR A 60 2.96 36.87 5.79
CA THR A 60 3.90 36.56 4.72
C THR A 60 3.16 35.68 3.70
N PRO A 61 2.59 36.26 2.65
CA PRO A 61 1.84 35.51 1.64
C PRO A 61 2.71 34.51 0.87
N TYR A 62 2.11 33.38 0.51
CA TYR A 62 2.68 32.39 -0.42
C TYR A 62 1.52 31.63 -1.10
N GLU A 63 1.86 30.88 -2.15
CA GLU A 63 0.91 30.06 -2.89
C GLU A 63 1.00 28.60 -2.39
N PRO A 64 -0.14 27.90 -2.22
CA PRO A 64 -0.12 26.45 -2.06
C PRO A 64 0.46 25.78 -3.31
N THR A 65 0.95 24.55 -3.16
CA THR A 65 1.58 23.83 -4.27
C THR A 65 0.57 23.36 -5.31
N ASN A 66 -0.67 23.06 -4.88
CA ASN A 66 -1.72 22.38 -5.65
C ASN A 66 -1.17 21.13 -6.36
N GLY A 67 -0.56 20.27 -5.55
CA GLY A 67 0.18 19.13 -6.06
C GLY A 67 1.00 18.39 -5.01
N PRO A 68 1.77 17.38 -5.43
CA PRO A 68 2.45 16.46 -4.52
C PRO A 68 3.48 17.18 -3.64
N PHE A 69 3.58 16.74 -2.40
CA PHE A 69 4.65 17.13 -1.50
C PHE A 69 6.00 16.61 -2.00
N GLU A 70 7.02 17.47 -1.91
CA GLU A 70 8.42 17.15 -2.20
C GLU A 70 9.22 16.76 -0.94
N SER A 71 8.72 17.17 0.23
CA SER A 71 9.23 16.73 1.54
C SER A 71 8.11 16.67 2.57
N VAL A 72 8.21 15.78 3.55
CA VAL A 72 7.23 15.72 4.66
C VAL A 72 7.18 17.05 5.42
N GLU A 73 8.27 17.80 5.45
CA GLU A 73 8.36 19.11 6.11
C GLU A 73 7.58 20.22 5.44
N GLN A 74 7.19 20.08 4.17
CA GLN A 74 6.28 21.03 3.54
C GLN A 74 4.92 21.07 4.24
N LEU A 75 4.53 20.03 5.01
CA LEU A 75 3.37 20.10 5.89
C LEU A 75 3.44 21.27 6.87
N MET A 76 4.63 21.78 7.22
CA MET A 76 4.78 22.98 8.06
C MET A 76 4.21 24.26 7.42
N LEU A 77 3.94 24.25 6.12
CA LEU A 77 3.28 25.34 5.39
C LEU A 77 1.77 25.18 5.38
N VAL A 78 1.25 24.00 5.71
CA VAL A 78 -0.20 23.75 5.72
C VAL A 78 -0.83 24.37 6.96
N LYS A 79 -2.01 24.96 6.78
CA LYS A 79 -2.81 25.58 7.85
C LYS A 79 -2.98 24.63 9.04
N GLY A 80 -2.60 25.12 10.22
CA GLY A 80 -2.80 24.44 11.50
C GLY A 80 -1.75 23.37 11.86
N VAL A 81 -0.83 23.04 10.96
CA VAL A 81 0.28 22.12 11.27
C VAL A 81 1.30 22.82 12.16
N THR A 82 1.76 22.11 13.20
CA THR A 82 2.76 22.62 14.15
C THR A 82 3.96 21.68 14.22
N PRO A 83 5.14 22.15 14.65
CA PRO A 83 6.31 21.28 14.80
C PRO A 83 6.05 20.12 15.77
N GLN A 84 5.25 20.36 16.82
CA GLN A 84 4.89 19.35 17.80
C GLN A 84 3.99 18.25 17.22
N LEU A 85 3.10 18.60 16.28
CA LEU A 85 2.30 17.61 15.57
C LEU A 85 3.16 16.80 14.59
N LEU A 86 4.02 17.47 13.82
CA LEU A 86 4.78 16.84 12.76
C LEU A 86 5.96 15.98 13.26
N PHE A 87 6.74 16.48 14.21
CA PHE A 87 7.97 15.81 14.69
C PHE A 87 7.81 15.20 16.09
N GLY A 88 6.77 15.56 16.83
CA GLY A 88 6.61 15.09 18.20
C GLY A 88 7.75 15.56 19.09
N SER A 89 8.19 14.67 19.98
CA SER A 89 9.31 14.87 20.91
C SER A 89 10.67 14.39 20.37
N ASP A 90 10.68 13.52 19.36
CA ASP A 90 11.89 13.03 18.66
C ASP A 90 12.48 14.13 17.75
N PHE A 91 13.09 15.13 18.36
CA PHE A 91 13.67 16.25 17.63
C PHE A 91 14.88 15.85 16.80
N ASN A 92 15.61 14.81 17.22
CA ASN A 92 16.76 14.32 16.48
C ASN A 92 16.39 13.34 15.35
N ARG A 93 15.11 12.95 15.24
CA ARG A 93 14.51 12.17 14.15
C ARG A 93 15.17 10.81 13.96
N ASN A 94 15.61 10.16 15.03
CA ASN A 94 16.20 8.81 14.98
C ASN A 94 15.15 7.70 15.14
N MET A 95 13.87 8.06 15.25
CA MET A 95 12.72 7.17 15.53
C MET A 95 12.76 6.52 16.93
N MET A 96 13.59 7.03 17.83
CA MET A 96 13.73 6.60 19.21
C MET A 96 13.54 7.80 20.13
N LEU A 97 12.83 7.62 21.25
CA LEU A 97 12.69 8.71 22.21
C LEU A 97 13.83 8.66 23.23
N ASP A 98 14.74 9.63 23.17
CA ASP A 98 15.87 9.71 24.08
C ASP A 98 15.50 10.41 25.41
N THR A 99 16.29 10.18 26.47
CA THR A 99 16.01 10.75 27.81
C THR A 99 15.92 12.28 27.83
N ASN A 100 16.70 12.95 26.98
CA ASN A 100 16.67 14.41 26.81
C ASN A 100 15.43 14.90 26.04
N GLU A 101 14.73 14.02 25.33
CA GLU A 101 13.52 14.29 24.54
C GLU A 101 12.24 13.97 25.31
N GLN A 102 12.29 13.13 26.34
CA GLN A 102 11.12 12.76 27.16
C GLN A 102 10.39 13.93 27.83
N ASN A 103 11.06 15.08 28.00
CA ASN A 103 10.46 16.30 28.60
C ASN A 103 10.15 17.38 27.55
N ALA A 104 10.21 17.03 26.26
CA ALA A 104 9.91 17.93 25.18
C ALA A 104 8.47 18.48 25.25
N PRO A 105 8.23 19.74 24.82
CA PRO A 105 6.88 20.25 24.70
C PRO A 105 6.07 19.44 23.68
N MET A 106 4.99 18.82 24.15
CA MET A 106 4.04 18.08 23.31
C MET A 106 2.96 19.00 22.72
N ALA A 107 2.28 18.51 21.68
CA ALA A 107 1.11 19.17 21.13
C ALA A 107 0.02 19.29 22.20
N THR A 108 -0.50 20.50 22.39
CA THR A 108 -1.51 20.78 23.42
C THR A 108 -2.85 20.15 23.07
N GLY A 109 -3.47 19.46 24.03
CA GLY A 109 -4.80 18.87 23.84
C GLY A 109 -4.80 17.55 23.05
N VAL A 110 -3.62 16.99 22.76
CA VAL A 110 -3.49 15.69 22.10
C VAL A 110 -3.24 14.60 23.14
N ASP A 111 -4.01 13.51 23.09
CA ASP A 111 -3.77 12.34 23.92
C ASP A 111 -2.51 11.62 23.44
N ASN A 112 -1.54 11.49 24.33
CA ASN A 112 -0.30 10.75 24.10
C ASN A 112 -0.04 9.68 25.18
N THR A 113 -1.09 9.19 25.84
CA THR A 113 -0.97 8.17 26.89
C THR A 113 -0.31 6.88 26.41
N GLN A 114 -0.42 6.58 25.11
CA GLN A 114 0.18 5.40 24.47
C GLN A 114 1.51 5.71 23.73
N GLY A 115 2.02 6.94 23.78
CA GLY A 115 3.26 7.32 23.09
C GLY A 115 3.15 7.49 21.57
N ASN A 116 1.94 7.47 21.01
CA ASN A 116 1.73 7.58 19.55
C ASN A 116 2.21 8.93 18.97
N MET A 117 2.25 10.00 19.76
CA MET A 117 2.77 11.31 19.34
C MET A 117 4.25 11.55 19.66
N ASP A 118 4.94 10.59 20.28
CA ASP A 118 6.34 10.78 20.67
C ASP A 118 7.23 11.11 19.45
N ARG A 119 6.91 10.56 18.27
CA ARG A 119 7.64 10.76 17.02
C ARG A 119 6.92 11.66 16.01
N GLY A 120 5.75 12.18 16.39
CA GLY A 120 4.86 12.96 15.54
C GLY A 120 4.42 12.24 14.27
N TRP A 121 3.75 12.97 13.38
CA TRP A 121 3.25 12.42 12.11
C TRP A 121 4.35 11.93 11.17
N SER A 122 5.58 12.46 11.27
CA SER A 122 6.70 12.05 10.42
C SER A 122 7.10 10.56 10.56
N ALA A 123 6.67 9.89 11.62
CA ALA A 123 6.83 8.45 11.81
C ALA A 123 5.77 7.60 11.06
N TYR A 124 4.64 8.20 10.69
CA TYR A 124 3.54 7.54 10.02
C TYR A 124 3.47 7.84 8.51
N LEU A 125 4.21 8.86 8.07
CA LEU A 125 4.13 9.43 6.73
C LEU A 125 5.36 9.09 5.87
N THR A 126 5.12 8.91 4.59
CA THR A 126 6.12 8.83 3.51
C THR A 126 5.61 9.62 2.30
N LEU A 127 6.49 9.96 1.38
CA LEU A 127 6.13 10.51 0.05
C LEU A 127 6.26 9.47 -1.07
N TYR A 128 6.94 8.36 -0.76
CA TYR A 128 7.32 7.34 -1.71
C TYR A 128 6.88 5.98 -1.18
N SER A 129 6.08 5.28 -1.96
CA SER A 129 5.73 3.87 -1.79
C SER A 129 5.43 3.29 -3.15
N MET A 130 6.14 2.24 -3.53
CA MET A 130 6.04 1.60 -4.85
C MET A 130 6.34 0.12 -4.73
N GLU A 131 5.76 -0.65 -5.64
CA GLU A 131 6.01 -2.08 -5.82
C GLU A 131 6.26 -2.37 -7.29
N LYS A 132 7.18 -3.30 -7.56
CA LYS A 132 7.42 -3.80 -8.92
C LYS A 132 6.29 -4.72 -9.38
N ASN A 133 5.86 -4.59 -10.64
CA ASN A 133 4.88 -5.49 -11.25
C ASN A 133 5.56 -6.65 -12.01
N VAL A 134 6.43 -7.38 -11.31
CA VAL A 134 7.16 -8.54 -11.85
C VAL A 134 7.01 -9.76 -10.97
N ASP A 135 7.28 -10.94 -11.53
CA ASP A 135 7.44 -12.20 -10.80
C ASP A 135 8.80 -12.22 -10.03
N PRO A 136 9.08 -13.26 -9.22
CA PRO A 136 10.35 -13.36 -8.47
C PRO A 136 11.59 -13.54 -9.34
N GLU A 137 11.42 -13.99 -10.58
CA GLU A 137 12.47 -14.07 -11.58
C GLU A 137 12.75 -12.71 -12.26
N GLY A 138 11.89 -11.72 -12.02
CA GLY A 138 11.99 -10.36 -12.55
C GLY A 138 11.31 -10.15 -13.91
N ASN A 139 10.50 -11.11 -14.38
CA ASN A 139 9.73 -10.96 -15.62
C ASN A 139 8.40 -10.25 -15.34
N PRO A 140 7.84 -9.49 -16.31
CA PRO A 140 6.51 -8.92 -16.17
C PRO A 140 5.46 -9.98 -15.85
N ARG A 141 4.58 -9.69 -14.89
CA ARG A 141 3.44 -10.58 -14.57
C ARG A 141 2.49 -10.66 -15.77
N VAL A 142 1.75 -11.77 -15.87
CA VAL A 142 0.74 -11.97 -16.90
C VAL A 142 -0.41 -10.97 -16.69
N TYR A 143 -0.54 -10.01 -17.61
CA TYR A 143 -1.63 -9.03 -17.60
C TYR A 143 -2.94 -9.68 -18.05
N LEU A 144 -3.89 -9.83 -17.12
CA LEU A 144 -5.10 -10.60 -17.35
C LEU A 144 -6.09 -9.94 -18.32
N ASN A 145 -6.01 -8.61 -18.48
CA ASN A 145 -6.93 -7.84 -19.31
C ASN A 145 -6.39 -7.58 -20.73
N GLN A 146 -5.38 -8.34 -21.17
CA GLN A 146 -4.90 -8.30 -22.54
C GLN A 146 -5.98 -8.80 -23.53
N THR A 147 -5.81 -8.53 -24.82
CA THR A 147 -6.90 -8.62 -25.81
C THR A 147 -7.04 -9.96 -26.55
N ASP A 148 -5.98 -10.78 -26.60
CA ASP A 148 -5.95 -12.02 -27.38
C ASP A 148 -6.11 -13.26 -26.50
N ALA A 149 -7.17 -14.03 -26.73
CA ALA A 149 -7.52 -15.20 -25.90
C ALA A 149 -6.45 -16.30 -25.92
N GLN A 150 -5.86 -16.59 -27.09
CA GLN A 150 -4.85 -17.63 -27.21
C GLN A 150 -3.55 -17.22 -26.51
N THR A 151 -3.08 -16.00 -26.73
CA THR A 151 -1.91 -15.44 -26.06
C THR A 151 -2.10 -15.42 -24.54
N LEU A 152 -3.33 -15.18 -24.06
CA LEU A 152 -3.62 -15.12 -22.61
C LEU A 152 -3.53 -16.52 -22.03
N HIS A 153 -4.17 -17.47 -22.71
CA HIS A 153 -4.13 -18.87 -22.33
C HIS A 153 -2.71 -19.40 -22.29
N ASP A 154 -1.93 -19.20 -23.36
CA ASP A 154 -0.55 -19.67 -23.47
C ASP A 154 0.30 -19.12 -22.32
N ALA A 155 0.28 -17.80 -22.10
CA ALA A 155 1.03 -17.15 -21.02
C ALA A 155 0.61 -17.67 -19.63
N LEU A 156 -0.70 -17.85 -19.39
CA LEU A 156 -1.18 -18.38 -18.11
C LEU A 156 -0.79 -19.83 -17.89
N THR A 157 -0.74 -20.67 -18.93
CA THR A 157 -0.35 -22.08 -18.77
C THR A 157 1.14 -22.30 -18.47
N GLU A 158 1.98 -21.29 -18.68
CA GLU A 158 3.38 -21.32 -18.24
C GLU A 158 3.51 -21.19 -16.71
N VAL A 159 2.56 -20.51 -16.06
CA VAL A 159 2.63 -20.13 -14.65
C VAL A 159 1.55 -20.78 -13.77
N LEU A 160 0.40 -21.16 -14.32
CA LEU A 160 -0.75 -21.74 -13.63
C LEU A 160 -1.17 -23.08 -14.25
N ASP A 161 -1.97 -23.85 -13.51
CA ASP A 161 -2.56 -25.08 -14.02
C ASP A 161 -3.52 -24.79 -15.18
N SER A 162 -3.60 -25.72 -16.15
CA SER A 162 -4.40 -25.56 -17.37
C SER A 162 -5.87 -25.19 -17.11
N ASP A 163 -6.48 -25.76 -16.08
CA ASP A 163 -7.88 -25.46 -15.74
C ASP A 163 -8.03 -24.01 -15.20
N LYS A 164 -7.06 -23.51 -14.44
CA LYS A 164 -7.05 -22.13 -13.94
C LYS A 164 -6.86 -21.13 -15.08
N ALA A 165 -5.92 -21.41 -15.99
CA ALA A 165 -5.71 -20.60 -17.19
C ALA A 165 -6.99 -20.52 -18.05
N THR A 166 -7.63 -21.67 -18.25
CA THR A 166 -8.85 -21.78 -19.05
C THR A 166 -10.04 -21.06 -18.41
N PHE A 167 -10.18 -21.16 -17.08
CA PHE A 167 -11.20 -20.43 -16.35
C PHE A 167 -11.05 -18.91 -16.51
N ILE A 168 -9.83 -18.37 -16.38
CA ILE A 168 -9.56 -16.93 -16.56
C ILE A 168 -9.96 -16.47 -17.97
N VAL A 169 -9.61 -17.22 -19.01
CA VAL A 169 -9.99 -16.88 -20.40
C VAL A 169 -11.51 -16.90 -20.56
N ALA A 170 -12.18 -17.92 -20.03
CA ALA A 170 -13.63 -18.01 -20.11
C ALA A 170 -14.33 -16.88 -19.32
N PHE A 171 -13.78 -16.47 -18.17
CA PHE A 171 -14.21 -15.28 -17.43
C PHE A 171 -14.02 -14.03 -18.29
N ARG A 172 -12.86 -13.85 -18.91
CA ARG A 172 -12.59 -12.71 -19.80
C ARG A 172 -13.54 -12.65 -21.00
N GLN A 173 -14.04 -13.78 -21.50
CA GLN A 173 -14.99 -13.81 -22.61
C GLN A 173 -16.40 -13.35 -22.23
N ASN A 174 -16.90 -13.73 -21.04
CA ASN A 174 -18.33 -13.58 -20.71
C ASN A 174 -18.62 -12.92 -19.36
N GLY A 175 -17.61 -12.70 -18.53
CA GLY A 175 -17.73 -12.19 -17.18
C GLY A 175 -18.38 -13.16 -16.20
N ARG A 176 -18.86 -12.61 -15.08
CA ARG A 176 -19.57 -13.34 -14.02
C ARG A 176 -20.90 -13.89 -14.54
N TYR A 177 -21.16 -15.16 -14.30
CA TYR A 177 -22.41 -15.80 -14.65
C TYR A 177 -23.46 -15.57 -13.55
N THR A 178 -24.51 -14.80 -13.86
CA THR A 178 -25.51 -14.35 -12.87
C THR A 178 -26.80 -15.18 -12.85
N ASN A 179 -26.90 -16.21 -13.69
CA ASN A 179 -28.08 -17.05 -13.79
C ASN A 179 -27.96 -18.30 -12.90
N ASN A 180 -29.05 -19.05 -12.74
CA ASN A 180 -29.14 -20.15 -11.76
C ASN A 180 -28.94 -21.56 -12.35
N ASN A 181 -28.36 -21.69 -13.55
CA ASN A 181 -28.12 -23.03 -14.09
C ASN A 181 -27.07 -23.78 -13.25
N PRO A 182 -27.18 -25.12 -13.16
CA PRO A 182 -26.15 -25.94 -12.54
C PRO A 182 -24.79 -25.70 -13.21
N SER A 183 -23.78 -25.52 -12.39
CA SER A 183 -22.38 -25.45 -12.79
C SER A 183 -21.71 -26.82 -12.63
N GLN A 184 -20.57 -27.00 -13.30
CA GLN A 184 -19.74 -28.19 -13.19
C GLN A 184 -18.25 -27.83 -13.07
N PRO A 185 -17.40 -28.73 -12.60
CA PRO A 185 -15.95 -28.54 -12.69
C PRO A 185 -15.49 -28.41 -14.15
N LEU A 186 -14.44 -27.62 -14.39
CA LEU A 186 -13.92 -27.39 -15.73
C LEU A 186 -13.44 -28.67 -16.42
N ALA A 187 -12.68 -29.52 -15.72
CA ALA A 187 -12.31 -30.87 -16.14
C ALA A 187 -11.77 -30.97 -17.59
N GLY A 188 -10.88 -30.05 -17.97
CA GLY A 188 -10.27 -29.98 -19.30
C GLY A 188 -11.17 -29.47 -20.44
N GLN A 189 -12.37 -28.99 -20.14
CA GLN A 189 -13.21 -28.29 -21.12
C GLN A 189 -12.59 -26.94 -21.47
N MET A 190 -12.68 -26.55 -22.75
CA MET A 190 -12.01 -25.36 -23.27
C MET A 190 -13.00 -24.47 -24.03
N PRO A 191 -12.97 -23.14 -23.81
CA PRO A 191 -13.76 -22.21 -24.59
C PRO A 191 -13.29 -22.17 -26.04
N ASP A 192 -14.20 -21.80 -26.94
CA ASP A 192 -13.84 -21.38 -28.29
C ASP A 192 -12.95 -20.13 -28.20
N MET A 193 -11.67 -20.30 -28.48
CA MET A 193 -10.66 -19.23 -28.43
C MET A 193 -10.87 -18.14 -29.48
N SER A 194 -11.77 -18.34 -30.45
CA SER A 194 -12.16 -17.29 -31.39
C SER A 194 -13.15 -16.28 -30.81
N VAL A 195 -13.76 -16.58 -29.66
CA VAL A 195 -14.65 -15.65 -28.96
C VAL A 195 -13.82 -14.55 -28.30
N ALA A 196 -14.18 -13.30 -28.60
CA ALA A 196 -13.49 -12.12 -28.10
C ALA A 196 -13.59 -11.99 -26.57
N LEU A 197 -12.52 -11.47 -25.95
CA LEU A 197 -12.48 -11.12 -24.53
C LEU A 197 -13.21 -9.78 -24.33
N GLN A 198 -14.27 -9.78 -23.54
CA GLN A 198 -15.20 -8.64 -23.38
C GLN A 198 -15.34 -8.15 -21.93
N ALA A 199 -14.98 -8.96 -20.94
CA ALA A 199 -15.19 -8.66 -19.52
C ALA A 199 -13.88 -8.41 -18.79
N ASP A 200 -13.76 -7.25 -18.15
CA ASP A 200 -12.59 -6.87 -17.36
C ASP A 200 -12.54 -7.54 -15.98
N ILE A 201 -11.35 -8.01 -15.62
CA ILE A 201 -11.02 -8.47 -14.29
C ILE A 201 -10.42 -7.27 -13.56
N THR A 202 -11.20 -6.63 -12.70
CA THR A 202 -10.79 -5.46 -11.93
C THR A 202 -9.94 -5.85 -10.71
N SER A 203 -10.13 -7.06 -10.19
CA SER A 203 -9.45 -7.61 -9.02
C SER A 203 -9.17 -9.10 -9.21
N LEU A 204 -8.03 -9.58 -8.72
CA LEU A 204 -7.72 -11.02 -8.74
C LEU A 204 -8.65 -11.82 -7.80
N TYR A 205 -9.20 -11.17 -6.78
CA TYR A 205 -10.20 -11.76 -5.87
C TYR A 205 -11.55 -11.99 -6.57
N ALA A 206 -11.84 -11.25 -7.65
CA ALA A 206 -13.07 -11.42 -8.46
C ALA A 206 -13.15 -12.77 -9.17
N LEU A 207 -12.11 -13.60 -9.07
CA LEU A 207 -12.09 -14.96 -9.60
C LEU A 207 -12.54 -16.00 -8.57
N ILE A 208 -12.67 -15.64 -7.29
CA ILE A 208 -12.98 -16.60 -6.20
C ILE A 208 -14.49 -16.79 -6.10
N ASP A 209 -14.95 -18.03 -5.93
CA ASP A 209 -16.36 -18.45 -5.82
C ASP A 209 -17.27 -18.10 -7.01
N GLU A 210 -16.73 -17.44 -8.03
CA GLU A 210 -17.48 -17.05 -9.21
C GLU A 210 -17.78 -18.24 -10.14
N LYS A 211 -18.77 -18.01 -11.01
CA LYS A 211 -19.12 -18.92 -12.11
C LYS A 211 -18.94 -18.20 -13.42
N VAL A 212 -18.60 -18.95 -14.46
CA VAL A 212 -18.53 -18.41 -15.83
C VAL A 212 -19.26 -19.33 -16.77
N GLN A 213 -19.89 -18.72 -17.77
CA GLN A 213 -20.44 -19.44 -18.90
C GLN A 213 -19.53 -19.23 -20.09
N PHE A 214 -19.30 -20.28 -20.88
CA PHE A 214 -18.65 -20.14 -22.18
C PHE A 214 -19.23 -21.14 -23.18
N THR A 215 -18.85 -20.96 -24.45
CA THR A 215 -19.21 -21.88 -25.53
C THR A 215 -17.95 -22.57 -26.02
N ASP A 216 -17.99 -23.89 -26.18
CA ASP A 216 -16.87 -24.66 -26.72
C ASP A 216 -16.82 -24.61 -28.26
N SER A 217 -15.78 -25.21 -28.85
CA SER A 217 -15.61 -25.29 -30.31
C SER A 217 -16.73 -26.06 -31.03
N SER A 218 -17.52 -26.85 -30.30
CA SER A 218 -18.69 -27.58 -30.80
C SER A 218 -20.00 -26.79 -30.64
N GLN A 219 -19.93 -25.51 -30.25
CA GLN A 219 -21.07 -24.63 -29.99
C GLN A 219 -21.94 -25.10 -28.80
N GLN A 220 -21.39 -25.91 -27.90
CA GLN A 220 -22.07 -26.29 -26.66
C GLN A 220 -21.82 -25.24 -25.58
N THR A 221 -22.89 -24.76 -24.97
CA THR A 221 -22.83 -23.88 -23.81
C THR A 221 -22.54 -24.66 -22.54
N ILE A 222 -21.58 -24.17 -21.77
CA ILE A 222 -21.08 -24.79 -20.55
C ILE A 222 -21.03 -23.72 -19.45
N VAL A 223 -21.43 -24.09 -18.22
CA VAL A 223 -21.29 -23.25 -17.03
C VAL A 223 -20.36 -23.97 -16.06
N VAL A 224 -19.32 -23.27 -15.60
CA VAL A 224 -18.28 -23.84 -14.74
C VAL A 224 -18.10 -23.05 -13.45
N ASP A 225 -17.72 -23.74 -12.39
CA ASP A 225 -17.34 -23.13 -11.11
C ASP A 225 -15.87 -22.69 -11.13
N SER A 226 -15.57 -21.65 -10.37
CA SER A 226 -14.20 -21.22 -10.13
C SER A 226 -13.32 -22.34 -9.56
N PRO A 227 -12.07 -22.49 -10.04
CA PRO A 227 -11.10 -23.36 -9.39
C PRO A 227 -10.68 -22.82 -8.01
N TRP A 228 -10.93 -21.54 -7.71
CA TRP A 228 -10.69 -20.93 -6.40
C TRP A 228 -12.00 -20.86 -5.61
N GLN A 229 -12.10 -21.67 -4.56
CA GLN A 229 -13.30 -21.76 -3.71
C GLN A 229 -12.96 -21.39 -2.26
N SER A 230 -13.62 -20.38 -1.69
CA SER A 230 -13.43 -19.93 -0.30
C SER A 230 -13.74 -21.01 0.73
N ALA A 231 -14.67 -21.92 0.40
CA ALA A 231 -14.98 -23.09 1.21
C ALA A 231 -13.78 -24.07 1.36
N ASN A 232 -12.75 -23.94 0.52
CA ASN A 232 -11.53 -24.76 0.57
C ASN A 232 -10.28 -23.91 0.82
N LEU A 233 -10.18 -23.37 2.04
CA LEU A 233 -9.06 -22.52 2.49
C LEU A 233 -7.68 -23.16 2.26
N GLY A 234 -7.55 -24.49 2.40
CA GLY A 234 -6.28 -25.19 2.17
C GLY A 234 -5.77 -25.08 0.73
N SER A 235 -6.67 -25.10 -0.26
CA SER A 235 -6.30 -24.87 -1.66
C SER A 235 -5.97 -23.39 -1.90
N LEU A 236 -6.75 -22.48 -1.33
CA LEU A 236 -6.50 -21.04 -1.48
C LEU A 236 -5.17 -20.61 -0.89
N MET A 237 -4.76 -21.16 0.25
CA MET A 237 -3.45 -20.92 0.87
C MET A 237 -2.27 -21.26 -0.07
N LEU A 238 -2.45 -22.20 -1.00
CA LEU A 238 -1.42 -22.58 -1.98
C LEU A 238 -1.56 -21.78 -3.28
N ASP A 239 -2.78 -21.58 -3.73
CA ASP A 239 -3.05 -21.05 -5.06
C ASP A 239 -3.05 -19.52 -5.14
N LEU A 240 -3.53 -18.83 -4.10
CA LEU A 240 -3.63 -17.37 -4.12
C LEU A 240 -2.25 -16.69 -4.13
N PRO A 241 -1.26 -17.11 -3.31
CA PRO A 241 0.09 -16.55 -3.43
C PRO A 241 0.65 -16.71 -4.84
N LYS A 242 0.45 -17.88 -5.46
CA LYS A 242 0.89 -18.14 -6.85
C LYS A 242 0.16 -17.23 -7.85
N LEU A 243 -1.15 -17.04 -7.68
CA LEU A 243 -1.92 -16.13 -8.53
C LEU A 243 -1.40 -14.69 -8.42
N MET A 244 -1.16 -14.19 -7.20
CA MET A 244 -0.63 -12.83 -6.96
C MET A 244 0.80 -12.64 -7.47
N GLN A 245 1.61 -13.69 -7.38
CA GLN A 245 3.00 -13.71 -7.80
C GLN A 245 3.14 -13.56 -9.33
N TYR A 246 2.28 -14.21 -10.11
CA TYR A 246 2.45 -14.31 -11.56
C TYR A 246 1.42 -13.57 -12.39
N CYS A 247 0.30 -13.12 -11.81
CA CYS A 247 -0.77 -12.42 -12.54
C CYS A 247 -0.97 -10.99 -12.04
N THR A 248 -1.53 -10.15 -12.90
CA THR A 248 -1.85 -8.75 -12.57
C THR A 248 -3.05 -8.24 -13.38
N THR A 249 -3.79 -7.29 -12.82
CA THR A 249 -4.91 -6.61 -13.49
C THR A 249 -4.52 -5.25 -14.09
N THR A 250 -3.26 -4.84 -13.94
CA THR A 250 -2.69 -3.59 -14.48
C THR A 250 -1.48 -3.89 -15.37
N ASP A 251 -1.32 -3.13 -16.45
CA ASP A 251 -0.18 -3.19 -17.37
C ASP A 251 0.97 -2.25 -16.96
N GLN A 252 0.80 -1.51 -15.85
CA GLN A 252 1.83 -0.63 -15.30
C GLN A 252 3.02 -1.44 -14.77
N GLU A 253 4.25 -1.00 -15.06
CA GLU A 253 5.48 -1.65 -14.55
C GLU A 253 5.64 -1.49 -13.03
N ILE A 254 5.06 -0.43 -12.45
CA ILE A 254 5.17 -0.07 -11.05
C ILE A 254 3.77 0.19 -10.50
N ILE A 255 3.48 -0.35 -9.31
CA ILE A 255 2.24 -0.15 -8.56
C ILE A 255 2.55 0.84 -7.42
N PRO A 256 2.03 2.08 -7.46
CA PRO A 256 2.29 3.07 -6.41
C PRO A 256 1.31 2.94 -5.22
N GLY A 257 1.71 3.45 -4.06
CA GLY A 257 0.73 3.98 -3.09
C GLY A 257 0.16 3.03 -2.04
N ARG A 258 0.49 1.73 -2.03
CA ARG A 258 -0.08 0.77 -1.07
C ARG A 258 0.67 0.68 0.26
N VAL A 259 -0.02 0.22 1.29
CA VAL A 259 0.47 0.06 2.67
C VAL A 259 0.92 -1.37 2.91
N ASN A 260 2.18 -1.54 3.32
CA ASN A 260 2.68 -2.85 3.73
C ASN A 260 2.09 -3.29 5.08
N ILE A 261 1.12 -4.21 5.04
CA ILE A 261 0.42 -4.74 6.23
C ILE A 261 1.29 -5.65 7.09
N ASN A 262 2.52 -5.98 6.69
CA ASN A 262 3.45 -6.73 7.53
C ASN A 262 4.26 -5.80 8.44
N GLN A 263 4.40 -4.52 8.09
CA GLN A 263 5.28 -3.57 8.80
C GLN A 263 4.56 -2.32 9.29
N ALA A 264 3.38 -2.00 8.76
CA ALA A 264 2.63 -0.79 9.12
C ALA A 264 2.30 -0.74 10.62
N SER A 265 2.51 0.41 11.27
CA SER A 265 2.06 0.62 12.65
C SER A 265 0.53 0.53 12.77
N ARG A 266 0.02 0.30 13.99
CA ARG A 266 -1.42 0.32 14.29
C ARG A 266 -2.15 1.52 13.68
N VAL A 267 -1.66 2.73 13.94
CA VAL A 267 -2.22 4.00 13.43
C VAL A 267 -2.35 4.00 11.90
N VAL A 268 -1.35 3.43 11.20
CA VAL A 268 -1.36 3.36 9.74
C VAL A 268 -2.32 2.28 9.23
N LEU A 269 -2.50 1.17 9.98
CA LEU A 269 -3.47 0.14 9.63
C LEU A 269 -4.90 0.64 9.81
N GLU A 270 -5.18 1.29 10.95
CA GLU A 270 -6.49 1.89 11.24
C GLU A 270 -6.85 2.98 10.22
N GLY A 271 -5.85 3.61 9.60
CA GLY A 271 -6.01 4.55 8.48
C GLY A 271 -6.34 3.95 7.14
N ILE A 272 -6.42 2.62 6.98
CA ILE A 272 -6.79 2.00 5.70
C ILE A 272 -8.32 2.02 5.54
N PRO A 273 -8.87 2.56 4.42
CA PRO A 273 -10.32 2.55 4.19
C PRO A 273 -10.91 1.13 4.28
N GLY A 274 -11.99 0.99 5.05
CA GLY A 274 -12.66 -0.30 5.28
C GLY A 274 -11.98 -1.24 6.30
N MET A 275 -10.80 -0.89 6.83
CA MET A 275 -10.10 -1.73 7.82
C MET A 275 -10.81 -1.72 9.17
N GLN A 276 -11.21 -2.90 9.66
CA GLN A 276 -11.89 -3.07 10.95
C GLN A 276 -10.90 -3.22 12.10
N ALA A 277 -11.27 -2.75 13.29
CA ALA A 277 -10.41 -2.81 14.48
C ALA A 277 -10.03 -4.24 14.85
N GLU A 278 -10.93 -5.20 14.70
CA GLU A 278 -10.68 -6.62 14.95
C GLU A 278 -9.64 -7.19 13.99
N TRP A 279 -9.64 -6.76 12.73
CA TRP A 279 -8.62 -7.15 11.76
C TRP A 279 -7.26 -6.54 12.11
N VAL A 280 -7.21 -5.29 12.55
CA VAL A 280 -5.96 -4.65 13.02
C VAL A 280 -5.35 -5.44 14.17
N GLU A 281 -6.15 -5.82 15.18
CA GLU A 281 -5.68 -6.67 16.28
C GLU A 281 -5.15 -8.02 15.78
N ALA A 282 -5.90 -8.69 14.91
CA ALA A 282 -5.52 -9.99 14.38
C ALA A 282 -4.24 -9.92 13.53
N ILE A 283 -4.07 -8.85 12.74
CA ILE A 283 -2.87 -8.60 11.94
C ILE A 283 -1.67 -8.43 12.86
N LEU A 284 -1.75 -7.53 13.84
CA LEU A 284 -0.65 -7.24 14.75
C LEU A 284 -0.27 -8.45 15.60
N ALA A 285 -1.24 -9.29 15.96
CA ALA A 285 -0.99 -10.53 16.70
C ALA A 285 -0.38 -11.66 15.85
N SER A 286 -0.63 -11.67 14.55
CA SER A 286 -0.26 -12.80 13.65
C SER A 286 0.96 -12.54 12.77
N ARG A 287 1.49 -11.30 12.77
CA ARG A 287 2.69 -10.93 12.02
C ARG A 287 3.92 -11.71 12.47
N ASP A 288 4.78 -11.99 11.50
CA ASP A 288 6.11 -12.47 11.79
C ASP A 288 6.91 -11.35 12.51
N PRO A 289 7.56 -11.63 13.65
CA PRO A 289 8.29 -10.60 14.40
C PRO A 289 9.47 -10.00 13.61
N ASP A 290 10.07 -10.81 12.74
CA ASP A 290 11.18 -10.43 11.87
C ASP A 290 10.71 -10.45 10.41
N PRO A 291 10.56 -9.28 9.78
CA PRO A 291 10.16 -9.18 8.37
C PRO A 291 11.11 -9.91 7.41
N ASP A 292 12.39 -10.02 7.75
CA ASP A 292 13.40 -10.68 6.90
C ASP A 292 13.28 -12.21 6.93
N GLN A 293 12.54 -12.74 7.91
CA GLN A 293 12.23 -14.16 8.07
C GLN A 293 10.75 -14.47 7.80
N ALA A 294 10.06 -13.57 7.10
CA ALA A 294 8.65 -13.73 6.79
C ALA A 294 8.39 -15.05 6.07
N SER A 295 7.34 -15.77 6.49
CA SER A 295 6.91 -17.00 5.81
C SER A 295 6.61 -16.72 4.33
N PRO A 296 6.87 -17.64 3.39
CA PRO A 296 6.46 -17.48 1.98
C PRO A 296 4.96 -17.19 1.81
N THR A 297 4.12 -17.63 2.75
CA THR A 297 2.69 -17.33 2.78
C THR A 297 2.35 -15.88 3.12
N ARG A 298 3.32 -15.09 3.61
CA ARG A 298 3.19 -13.68 3.98
C ARG A 298 3.70 -12.71 2.92
N LEU A 299 4.13 -13.20 1.75
CA LEU A 299 4.66 -12.36 0.67
C LEU A 299 3.58 -11.55 -0.06
N HIS A 300 2.32 -11.96 0.07
CA HIS A 300 1.16 -11.29 -0.54
C HIS A 300 0.07 -11.06 0.51
N GLU A 301 -0.68 -9.98 0.36
CA GLU A 301 -1.76 -9.54 1.24
C GLU A 301 -2.90 -10.58 1.39
N THR A 302 -2.95 -11.56 0.50
CA THR A 302 -3.89 -12.71 0.52
C THR A 302 -3.89 -13.49 1.83
N TRP A 303 -2.84 -13.36 2.64
CA TRP A 303 -2.78 -14.05 3.92
C TRP A 303 -3.90 -13.65 4.89
N LEU A 304 -4.44 -12.43 4.76
CA LEU A 304 -5.62 -12.00 5.52
C LEU A 304 -6.83 -12.90 5.24
N LEU A 305 -7.05 -13.23 3.97
CA LEU A 305 -8.14 -14.11 3.54
C LEU A 305 -7.84 -15.56 3.91
N SER A 306 -6.64 -16.04 3.61
CA SER A 306 -6.30 -17.45 3.75
C SER A 306 -6.26 -17.93 5.20
N GLU A 307 -6.01 -17.02 6.15
CA GLU A 307 -6.04 -17.30 7.59
C GLU A 307 -7.37 -16.94 8.27
N GLY A 308 -8.36 -16.51 7.48
CA GLY A 308 -9.70 -16.19 7.96
C GLY A 308 -9.75 -14.93 8.85
N ILE A 309 -8.80 -14.01 8.69
CA ILE A 309 -8.88 -12.67 9.31
C ILE A 309 -9.96 -11.86 8.61
N VAL A 310 -9.90 -11.82 7.28
CA VAL A 310 -10.96 -11.29 6.42
C VAL A 310 -11.67 -12.48 5.81
N THR A 311 -12.97 -12.64 6.06
CA THR A 311 -13.72 -13.83 5.62
C THR A 311 -14.52 -13.61 4.35
N GLU A 312 -14.96 -12.37 4.11
CA GLU A 312 -15.76 -12.03 2.93
C GLU A 312 -14.85 -11.58 1.78
N ILE A 313 -15.08 -12.13 0.59
CA ILE A 313 -14.31 -11.77 -0.62
C ILE A 313 -14.50 -10.30 -0.99
N SER A 314 -15.70 -9.75 -0.81
CA SER A 314 -16.00 -8.34 -1.07
C SER A 314 -15.18 -7.39 -0.19
N ASP A 315 -14.95 -7.77 1.06
CA ASP A 315 -14.14 -6.97 1.99
C ASP A 315 -12.66 -7.01 1.57
N MET A 316 -12.17 -8.17 1.15
CA MET A 316 -10.82 -8.30 0.61
C MET A 316 -10.65 -7.50 -0.69
N GLU A 317 -11.65 -7.52 -1.58
CA GLU A 317 -11.67 -6.68 -2.78
C GLU A 317 -11.61 -5.19 -2.46
N ALA A 318 -12.34 -4.74 -1.43
CA ALA A 318 -12.32 -3.34 -1.00
C ALA A 318 -10.98 -2.91 -0.39
N LEU A 319 -10.28 -3.81 0.30
CA LEU A 319 -8.97 -3.53 0.90
C LEU A 319 -7.82 -3.56 -0.12
N ALA A 320 -7.90 -4.42 -1.13
CA ALA A 320 -6.80 -4.72 -2.08
C ALA A 320 -6.13 -3.50 -2.74
N PRO A 321 -6.85 -2.43 -3.12
CA PRO A 321 -6.24 -1.22 -3.68
C PRO A 321 -5.30 -0.50 -2.71
N PHE A 322 -5.47 -0.69 -1.41
CA PHE A 322 -4.76 0.07 -0.37
C PHE A 322 -3.64 -0.71 0.31
N ILE A 323 -3.65 -2.05 0.20
CA ILE A 323 -2.75 -2.91 0.97
C ILE A 323 -1.80 -3.71 0.09
N THR A 324 -0.61 -3.98 0.64
CA THR A 324 0.37 -4.92 0.11
C THR A 324 1.04 -5.63 1.27
N ALA A 325 1.81 -6.68 1.00
CA ALA A 325 2.65 -7.36 1.98
C ALA A 325 4.17 -7.11 1.74
N GLY A 326 4.50 -6.22 0.81
CA GLY A 326 5.88 -5.87 0.44
C GLY A 326 6.07 -4.39 0.11
N GLY A 327 7.08 -4.11 -0.70
CA GLY A 327 7.44 -2.77 -1.15
C GLY A 327 8.89 -2.72 -1.62
N ASP A 328 9.15 -1.95 -2.67
CA ASP A 328 10.48 -1.80 -3.27
C ASP A 328 11.06 -0.40 -3.03
N VAL A 329 10.51 0.35 -2.08
CA VAL A 329 11.04 1.65 -1.64
C VAL A 329 11.53 1.54 -0.20
N TYR A 330 12.77 1.96 0.02
CA TYR A 330 13.43 1.86 1.32
C TYR A 330 13.81 3.25 1.83
N ARG A 331 13.51 3.53 3.09
CA ARG A 331 13.99 4.71 3.82
C ARG A 331 15.11 4.29 4.75
N GLY A 332 16.18 5.08 4.79
CA GLY A 332 17.30 4.84 5.69
C GLY A 332 17.97 6.11 6.14
N GLN A 333 18.77 5.99 7.19
CA GLN A 333 19.70 7.03 7.60
C GLN A 333 21.13 6.52 7.54
N ILE A 334 21.98 7.30 6.87
CA ILE A 334 23.41 7.00 6.73
C ILE A 334 24.15 7.86 7.74
N VAL A 335 24.88 7.22 8.66
CA VAL A 335 25.63 7.90 9.71
C VAL A 335 27.12 7.61 9.57
N GLY A 336 27.89 8.64 9.28
CA GLY A 336 29.35 8.61 9.38
C GLY A 336 29.78 9.32 10.65
N TYR A 337 30.67 8.72 11.45
CA TYR A 337 31.12 9.34 12.69
C TYR A 337 32.57 8.98 13.03
N PHE A 338 33.24 9.85 13.79
CA PHE A 338 34.52 9.55 14.41
C PHE A 338 34.31 9.01 15.83
N GLU A 339 35.12 8.02 16.23
CA GLU A 339 34.99 7.35 17.53
C GLU A 339 35.25 8.26 18.72
N ASP A 340 35.99 9.36 18.52
CA ASP A 340 36.17 10.41 19.52
C ASP A 340 34.87 11.19 19.84
N GLY A 341 33.80 10.93 19.06
CA GLY A 341 32.44 11.42 19.29
C GLY A 341 32.21 12.88 18.92
N ASN A 342 33.25 13.61 18.50
CA ASN A 342 33.17 15.07 18.32
C ASN A 342 32.65 15.48 16.94
N THR A 343 32.60 14.55 15.98
CA THR A 343 32.19 14.87 14.62
C THR A 343 31.42 13.70 14.02
N ALA A 344 30.24 14.02 13.49
CA ALA A 344 29.38 13.11 12.76
C ALA A 344 28.79 13.81 11.54
N ALA A 345 28.57 13.04 10.48
CA ALA A 345 27.75 13.40 9.35
C ALA A 345 26.56 12.43 9.31
N ARG A 346 25.37 12.93 9.05
CA ARG A 346 24.14 12.14 9.01
C ARG A 346 23.28 12.58 7.85
N ALA A 347 22.81 11.62 7.06
CA ALA A 347 21.90 11.88 5.97
C ALA A 347 20.67 10.98 6.04
N GLU A 348 19.52 11.50 5.65
CA GLU A 348 18.33 10.71 5.34
C GLU A 348 18.26 10.44 3.85
N VAL A 349 17.95 9.20 3.48
CA VAL A 349 17.93 8.75 2.09
C VAL A 349 16.73 7.87 1.83
N PHE A 350 16.10 8.05 0.67
CA PHE A 350 15.09 7.14 0.12
C PHE A 350 15.65 6.51 -1.15
N PHE A 351 15.53 5.18 -1.23
CA PHE A 351 15.94 4.38 -2.37
C PHE A 351 14.72 3.80 -3.06
N ASP A 352 14.69 3.92 -4.37
CA ASP A 352 13.79 3.19 -5.24
C ASP A 352 14.55 1.98 -5.80
N ALA A 353 14.08 0.78 -5.42
CA ALA A 353 14.58 -0.50 -5.86
C ALA A 353 13.60 -1.22 -6.80
N THR A 354 12.62 -0.52 -7.37
CA THR A 354 11.70 -1.08 -8.38
C THR A 354 12.42 -1.43 -9.68
N GLN A 355 13.59 -0.85 -9.92
CA GLN A 355 14.43 -1.07 -11.10
C GLN A 355 15.67 -1.92 -10.76
N LEU A 356 16.23 -2.59 -11.78
CA LEU A 356 17.44 -3.41 -11.64
C LEU A 356 18.62 -2.66 -11.00
N LEU A 357 18.76 -1.38 -11.32
CA LEU A 357 19.72 -0.48 -10.67
C LEU A 357 18.95 0.45 -9.73
N PRO A 358 19.10 0.28 -8.40
CA PRO A 358 18.44 1.17 -7.45
C PRO A 358 18.86 2.62 -7.64
N ARG A 359 17.90 3.55 -7.47
CA ARG A 359 18.13 5.00 -7.58
C ARG A 359 17.81 5.71 -6.27
N VAL A 360 18.49 6.81 -6.01
CA VAL A 360 18.17 7.69 -4.88
C VAL A 360 17.02 8.59 -5.30
N LEU A 361 15.89 8.51 -4.59
CA LEU A 361 14.73 9.39 -4.79
C LEU A 361 14.89 10.71 -4.04
N PHE A 362 15.41 10.61 -2.81
CA PHE A 362 15.55 11.73 -1.91
C PHE A 362 16.82 11.58 -1.09
N TRP A 363 17.52 12.69 -0.90
CA TRP A 363 18.68 12.77 -0.02
C TRP A 363 18.67 14.10 0.71
N ARG A 364 18.96 14.07 2.01
CA ARG A 364 19.08 15.28 2.82
C ARG A 364 20.14 15.13 3.89
N ASP A 365 20.98 16.16 4.03
CA ASP A 365 21.87 16.33 5.16
C ASP A 365 21.08 16.73 6.42
N ILE A 366 21.17 15.91 7.45
CA ILE A 366 20.57 16.14 8.77
C ILE A 366 21.65 16.14 9.87
N SER A 367 22.90 16.40 9.52
CA SER A 367 24.04 16.44 10.46
C SER A 367 23.86 17.47 11.58
N HIS A 368 23.08 18.53 11.33
CA HIS A 368 22.72 19.54 12.33
C HIS A 368 21.86 18.98 13.48
N LEU A 369 21.21 17.83 13.29
CA LEU A 369 20.51 17.08 14.34
C LEU A 369 21.45 16.17 15.15
N GLY A 370 22.76 16.24 14.87
CA GLY A 370 23.78 15.42 15.50
C GLY A 370 23.76 13.97 15.01
N ARG A 371 24.52 13.12 15.72
CA ARG A 371 24.69 11.70 15.36
C ARG A 371 23.38 10.91 15.43
N GLY A 372 22.42 11.34 16.25
CA GLY A 372 21.13 10.69 16.47
C GLY A 372 21.21 9.39 17.25
N PHE A 373 22.14 8.50 16.92
CA PHE A 373 22.21 7.17 17.51
C PHE A 373 23.35 7.03 18.53
N PRO A 374 23.17 6.20 19.57
CA PRO A 374 24.27 5.76 20.42
C PRO A 374 25.36 5.06 19.61
N ALA A 375 26.64 5.25 19.97
CA ALA A 375 27.75 4.60 19.27
C ALA A 375 27.66 3.06 19.30
N ALA A 376 27.10 2.50 20.38
CA ALA A 376 26.85 1.06 20.49
C ALA A 376 25.91 0.53 19.40
N SER A 377 24.94 1.34 18.95
CA SER A 377 23.98 0.97 17.90
C SER A 377 24.57 1.07 16.49
N LEU A 378 25.57 1.93 16.29
CA LEU A 378 26.22 2.15 14.99
C LEU A 378 27.39 1.19 14.72
N GLY A 379 27.81 0.43 15.75
CA GLY A 379 28.98 -0.43 15.71
C GLY A 379 30.29 0.36 15.81
N VAL A 380 31.22 -0.11 16.65
CA VAL A 380 32.56 0.46 16.80
C VAL A 380 33.55 -0.37 15.96
N ARG A 381 34.61 0.21 15.38
CA ARG A 381 35.65 -0.64 14.77
C ARG A 381 36.26 -1.46 15.89
N GLY A 382 36.05 -2.79 15.82
CA GLY A 382 36.43 -3.71 16.88
C GLY A 382 37.87 -3.55 17.35
N GLY A 383 38.04 -3.64 18.67
CA GLY A 383 39.22 -4.24 19.29
C GLY A 383 38.98 -5.74 19.48
#